data_AF-A0A0H0XTN4-F1
#
_entry.id   AF-A0A0H0XTN4-F1
#
_cell.length_a   1.000
_cell.length_b   1.000
_cell.length_c   1.000
_cell.angle_alpha   90.00
_cell.angle_beta   90.00
_cell.angle_gamma   90.00
#
_symmetry.space_group_name_H-M   'P 1'
#
loop_
_entity.id
_entity.type
_entity.pdbx_description
1 polymer ?
#
loop_
_entity_poly.entity_id
_entity_poly.type
_entity_poly.pdbx_seq_one_letter_code
_entity_poly.pdbx_strand_id
1 'polypeptide(L)'
;MQKSYRESGVGMFDAAPGTYVVSAYFDDNQVDLVYCNVLGWQVGKDRRLTPMCLDHLAVQDDPWFVTHPDGRVESNDGRSWPNTDAWVEEQRRARRAAA
;
A
#
# COMPACT_ATOMS: atom_id res chain seq x y z
N MET A 1 -15.68 -21.48 -32.91
CA MET A 1 -14.39 -21.06 -32.31
C MET A 1 -14.63 -19.74 -31.57
N GLN A 2 -14.84 -19.81 -30.26
CA GLN A 2 -15.07 -18.63 -29.42
C GLN A 2 -13.75 -17.87 -29.30
N LYS A 3 -13.66 -16.65 -29.82
CA LYS A 3 -12.47 -15.81 -29.65
C LYS A 3 -12.36 -15.45 -28.16
N SER A 4 -11.44 -16.10 -27.46
CA SER A 4 -11.04 -15.72 -26.12
C SER A 4 -10.28 -14.40 -26.20
N TYR A 5 -10.98 -13.27 -26.04
CA TYR A 5 -10.37 -11.99 -25.75
C TYR A 5 -9.88 -12.05 -24.30
N ARG A 6 -8.73 -12.69 -24.06
CA ARG A 6 -7.97 -12.39 -22.84
C ARG A 6 -7.48 -10.96 -23.00
N GLU A 7 -7.88 -10.07 -22.09
CA GLU A 7 -7.38 -8.71 -21.99
C GLU A 7 -5.87 -8.76 -21.71
N SER A 8 -5.08 -8.96 -22.77
CA SER A 8 -3.62 -8.93 -22.70
C SER A 8 -3.21 -7.54 -22.22
N GLY A 9 -2.43 -7.49 -21.13
CA GLY A 9 -1.87 -6.27 -20.58
C GLY A 9 -2.48 -5.78 -19.27
N VAL A 10 -3.56 -6.38 -18.76
CA VAL A 10 -4.08 -6.08 -17.41
C VAL A 10 -3.26 -6.83 -16.38
N GLY A 11 -2.74 -6.11 -15.38
CA GLY A 11 -1.91 -6.73 -14.34
C GLY A 11 -1.06 -5.72 -13.58
N MET A 12 -0.11 -6.26 -12.82
CA MET A 12 0.89 -5.50 -12.07
C MET A 12 2.28 -5.81 -12.61
N PHE A 13 3.12 -4.79 -12.67
CA PHE A 13 4.52 -4.89 -13.09
C PHE A 13 5.41 -4.19 -12.07
N ASP A 14 6.54 -4.79 -11.74
CA ASP A 14 7.49 -4.18 -10.82
C ASP A 14 8.09 -2.90 -11.40
N ALA A 15 8.39 -1.94 -10.53
CA ALA A 15 9.11 -0.75 -10.94
C ALA A 15 10.57 -1.12 -11.23
N ALA A 16 11.16 -0.48 -12.24
CA ALA A 16 12.59 -0.60 -12.45
C ALA A 16 13.34 0.10 -11.30
N PRO A 17 14.55 -0.35 -10.93
CA PRO A 17 15.35 0.36 -9.94
C PRO A 17 15.63 1.80 -10.38
N GLY A 18 15.32 2.79 -9.52
CA GLY A 18 15.57 4.20 -9.81
C GLY A 18 14.79 5.17 -8.92
N THR A 19 15.04 6.47 -9.11
CA THR A 19 14.29 7.54 -8.45
C THR A 19 13.14 7.99 -9.34
N TYR A 20 11.94 8.00 -8.78
CA TYR A 20 10.73 8.46 -9.48
C TYR A 20 10.23 9.76 -8.86
N VAL A 21 9.67 10.63 -9.70
CA VAL A 21 8.95 11.84 -9.28
C VAL A 21 7.51 11.66 -9.71
N VAL A 22 6.57 11.75 -8.77
CA VAL A 22 5.14 11.59 -9.03
C VAL A 22 4.43 12.89 -8.63
N SER A 23 3.42 13.30 -9.41
CA SER A 23 2.55 14.42 -9.08
C SER A 23 1.24 13.90 -8.51
N ALA A 24 0.83 14.45 -7.37
CA ALA A 24 -0.49 14.20 -6.80
C ALA A 24 -1.41 15.38 -7.13
N TYR A 25 -2.60 15.08 -7.66
CA TYR A 25 -3.66 16.07 -7.83
C TYR A 25 -4.52 16.04 -6.57
N PHE A 26 -4.53 17.15 -5.83
CA PHE A 26 -5.51 17.37 -4.78
C PHE A 26 -6.70 18.16 -5.35
N ASP A 27 -7.86 18.05 -4.70
CA ASP A 27 -9.15 18.56 -5.18
C ASP A 27 -9.19 20.07 -5.49
N ASP A 28 -8.18 20.84 -5.07
CA ASP A 28 -8.09 22.31 -5.21
C ASP A 28 -7.20 22.81 -6.37
N ASN A 29 -6.96 22.00 -7.42
CA ASN A 29 -6.09 22.36 -8.57
C ASN A 29 -4.63 22.70 -8.19
N GLN A 30 -4.19 22.40 -6.97
CA GLN A 30 -2.79 22.46 -6.59
C GLN A 30 -2.12 21.14 -6.94
N VAL A 31 -1.05 21.23 -7.74
CA VAL A 31 -0.18 20.09 -8.02
C VAL A 31 0.90 20.09 -6.97
N ASP A 32 0.88 19.10 -6.07
CA ASP A 32 1.99 18.87 -5.16
C ASP A 32 2.93 17.82 -5.75
N LEU A 33 4.23 18.09 -5.65
CA LEU A 33 5.26 17.16 -6.06
C LEU A 33 5.61 16.31 -4.86
N VAL A 34 5.17 15.05 -4.89
CA VAL A 34 5.39 14.13 -3.78
C VAL A 34 6.54 13.21 -4.12
N TYR A 35 7.59 13.27 -3.30
CA TYR A 35 8.64 12.25 -3.31
C TYR A 35 8.07 10.98 -2.69
N CYS A 36 7.95 9.91 -3.48
CA CYS A 36 7.45 8.62 -3.02
C CYS A 36 8.25 7.46 -3.64
N ASN A 37 8.25 6.33 -2.95
CA ASN A 37 8.80 5.09 -3.50
C ASN A 37 7.75 4.46 -4.42
N VAL A 38 8.05 4.38 -5.71
CA VAL A 38 7.22 3.65 -6.67
C VAL A 38 7.62 2.17 -6.61
N LEU A 39 6.69 1.33 -6.19
CA LEU A 39 6.87 -0.12 -6.04
C LEU A 39 6.60 -0.86 -7.35
N GLY A 40 5.70 -0.31 -8.16
CA GLY A 40 5.33 -0.88 -9.44
C GLY A 40 4.25 -0.11 -10.15
N TRP A 41 3.66 -0.76 -11.15
CA TRP A 41 2.66 -0.19 -12.02
C TRP A 41 1.46 -1.12 -12.13
N GLN A 42 0.28 -0.56 -11.93
CA GLN A 42 -0.97 -1.24 -12.23
C GLN A 42 -1.46 -0.81 -13.61
N VAL A 43 -1.80 -1.79 -14.46
CA VAL A 43 -2.47 -1.54 -15.73
C VAL A 43 -3.94 -1.93 -15.60
N GLY A 44 -4.80 -0.92 -15.65
CA GLY A 44 -6.25 -1.08 -15.61
C GLY A 44 -6.82 -1.69 -16.90
N LYS A 45 -8.06 -2.16 -16.84
CA LYS A 45 -8.80 -2.65 -18.03
C LYS A 45 -9.01 -1.58 -19.09
N ASP A 46 -9.06 -0.33 -18.65
CA ASP A 46 -9.09 0.87 -19.48
C ASP A 46 -7.72 1.24 -20.07
N ARG A 47 -6.70 0.39 -19.85
CA ARG A 47 -5.29 0.60 -20.26
C ARG A 47 -4.64 1.83 -19.63
N ARG A 48 -5.17 2.32 -18.51
CA ARG A 48 -4.51 3.37 -17.74
C ARG A 48 -3.41 2.74 -16.89
N LEU A 49 -2.23 3.34 -16.97
CA LEU A 49 -1.09 3.02 -16.12
C LEU A 49 -1.18 3.87 -14.85
N THR A 50 -1.21 3.21 -13.69
CA THR A 50 -1.25 3.87 -12.39
C THR A 50 -0.02 3.46 -11.59
N PRO A 51 0.81 4.40 -11.10
CA PRO A 51 1.92 4.06 -10.22
C PRO A 51 1.38 3.54 -8.89
N MET A 52 1.98 2.47 -8.38
CA MET A 52 1.78 2.01 -7.02
C MET A 52 2.85 2.62 -6.15
N CYS A 53 2.46 3.56 -5.31
CA CYS A 53 3.37 4.31 -4.45
C CYS A 53 3.21 3.84 -3.00
N LEU A 54 4.33 3.72 -2.28
CA LEU A 54 4.30 3.70 -0.83
C LEU A 54 4.05 5.13 -0.34
N ASP A 55 2.95 5.33 0.39
CA ASP A 55 2.75 6.58 1.12
C ASP A 55 3.83 6.69 2.20
N HIS A 56 4.70 7.69 2.07
CA HIS A 56 5.79 7.87 3.01
C HIS A 56 5.28 8.22 4.42
N LEU A 57 4.19 8.99 4.52
CA LEU A 57 3.62 9.39 5.80
C LEU A 57 3.09 8.17 6.56
N ALA A 58 2.49 7.21 5.85
CA ALA A 58 2.01 5.96 6.43
C ALA A 58 3.12 5.11 7.07
N VAL A 59 4.39 5.36 6.74
CA VAL A 59 5.55 4.63 7.27
C VAL A 59 6.41 5.49 8.20
N GLN A 60 6.26 6.81 8.15
CA GLN A 60 6.96 7.73 9.05
C GLN A 60 6.28 7.88 10.41
N ASP A 61 4.94 7.82 10.46
CA ASP A 61 4.23 7.91 11.72
C ASP A 61 4.34 6.60 12.51
N ASP A 62 5.01 6.67 13.66
CA ASP A 62 5.07 5.60 14.65
C ASP A 62 3.75 5.59 15.44
N PRO A 63 2.98 4.48 15.50
CA PRO A 63 3.27 3.15 14.99
C PRO A 63 2.57 2.79 13.65
N TRP A 64 3.31 2.15 12.73
CA TRP A 64 2.73 1.48 11.56
C TRP A 64 2.49 -0.02 11.81
N PHE A 65 1.45 -0.57 11.17
CA PHE A 65 1.12 -2.00 11.20
C PHE A 65 0.80 -2.50 9.80
N VAL A 66 1.31 -3.69 9.43
CA VAL A 66 1.05 -4.34 8.14
C VAL A 66 0.29 -5.65 8.36
N THR A 67 -0.84 -5.81 7.66
CA THR A 67 -1.53 -7.12 7.58
C THR A 67 -1.08 -7.84 6.31
N HIS A 68 -0.49 -9.02 6.51
CA HIS A 68 0.00 -9.89 5.44
C HIS A 68 -1.13 -10.67 4.78
N PRO A 69 -0.95 -11.18 3.54
CA PRO A 69 -1.97 -11.98 2.86
C PRO A 69 -2.35 -13.28 3.58
N ASP A 70 -1.45 -13.82 4.42
CA ASP A 70 -1.69 -14.98 5.28
C ASP A 70 -2.47 -14.62 6.57
N GLY A 71 -2.81 -13.34 6.76
CA GLY A 71 -3.55 -12.80 7.90
C GLY A 71 -2.65 -12.32 9.05
N ARG A 72 -1.35 -12.62 9.02
CA ARG A 72 -0.40 -12.20 10.06
C ARG A 72 -0.30 -10.68 10.12
N VAL A 73 -0.09 -10.12 11.31
CA VAL A 73 0.15 -8.68 11.49
C VAL A 73 1.58 -8.45 11.97
N GLU A 74 2.27 -7.45 11.43
CA GLU A 74 3.59 -7.00 11.88
C GLU A 74 3.58 -5.50 12.18
N SER A 75 4.47 -5.07 13.07
CA SER A 75 4.62 -3.68 13.53
C SER A 75 6.04 -3.17 13.31
N ASN A 76 6.21 -1.85 13.32
CA ASN A 76 7.50 -1.17 13.20
C ASN A 76 8.53 -1.54 14.28
N ASP A 77 8.06 -1.94 15.45
CA ASP A 77 8.88 -2.33 16.60
C ASP A 77 9.26 -3.82 16.62
N GLY A 78 8.97 -4.55 15.54
CA GLY A 78 9.33 -5.96 15.38
C GLY A 78 8.38 -6.94 16.06
N ARG A 79 7.29 -6.45 16.69
CA ARG A 79 6.22 -7.33 17.17
C ARG A 79 5.41 -7.89 16.01
N SER A 80 4.88 -9.10 16.21
CA SER A 80 3.99 -9.75 15.26
C SER A 80 2.85 -10.50 15.96
N TRP A 81 1.73 -10.62 15.25
CA TRP A 81 0.54 -11.33 15.70
C TRP A 81 0.12 -12.35 14.65
N PRO A 82 -0.37 -13.54 15.07
CA PRO A 82 -0.74 -14.61 14.14
C PRO A 82 -1.92 -14.23 13.25
N ASN A 83 -2.77 -13.30 13.68
CA ASN A 83 -3.91 -12.80 12.92
C ASN A 83 -4.34 -11.40 13.40
N THR A 84 -5.26 -10.79 12.66
CA THR A 84 -5.86 -9.48 13.00
C THR A 84 -6.56 -9.48 14.36
N ASP A 85 -7.24 -10.56 14.74
CA ASP A 85 -7.98 -10.63 16.01
C ASP A 85 -7.05 -10.54 17.23
N ALA A 86 -5.94 -11.29 17.21
CA ALA A 86 -4.91 -11.25 18.24
C ALA A 86 -4.31 -9.84 18.40
N TRP A 87 -4.07 -9.15 17.28
CA TRP A 87 -3.62 -7.77 17.29
C TRP A 87 -4.68 -6.84 17.91
N VAL A 88 -5.95 -6.92 17.49
CA VAL A 88 -7.04 -6.10 18.02
C VAL A 88 -7.22 -6.28 19.53
N GLU A 89 -7.13 -7.52 20.03
CA GLU A 89 -7.22 -7.81 21.45
C GLU A 89 -6.09 -7.17 22.26
N GLU A 90 -4.85 -7.21 21.75
CA GLU A 90 -3.70 -6.55 22.37
C GLU A 90 -3.85 -5.03 22.36
N GLN A 91 -4.26 -4.43 21.24
CA GLN A 91 -4.50 -2.98 21.14
C GLN A 91 -5.58 -2.53 22.13
N ARG A 92 -6.66 -3.30 22.28
CA ARG A 92 -7.70 -3.05 23.30
C ARG A 92 -7.19 -3.20 24.72
N ARG A 93 -6.24 -4.10 24.98
CA ARG A 93 -5.61 -4.26 26.30
C ARG A 93 -4.69 -3.09 26.61
N ALA A 94 -3.84 -2.68 25.65
CA ALA A 94 -2.94 -1.56 25.80
C ALA A 94 -3.68 -0.24 26.07
N ARG A 95 -4.75 0.04 25.32
CA ARG A 95 -5.60 1.24 25.55
C ARG A 95 -6.26 1.25 26.92
N ARG A 96 -6.66 0.08 27.44
CA ARG A 96 -7.24 -0.03 28.79
C ARG A 96 -6.20 0.15 29.90
N ALA A 97 -4.95 -0.23 29.66
CA ALA A 97 -3.87 -0.05 30.64
C ALA A 97 -3.36 1.40 30.70
N ALA A 98 -3.56 2.17 29.63
CA ALA A 98 -3.16 3.57 29.54
C ALA A 98 -4.24 4.57 30.00
N ALA A 99 -5.44 4.10 30.34
CA ALA A 99 -6.57 4.89 30.84
C ALA A 99 -6.71 4.73 32.36
#